data_AF-A0AB38FF62-F1
#
_entry.id   AF-A0AB38FF62-F1
#
_cell.length_a   1.000
_cell.length_b   1.000
_cell.length_c   1.000
_cell.angle_alpha   90.00
_cell.angle_beta   90.00
_cell.angle_gamma   90.00
#
_symmetry.space_group_name_H-M   'P 1'
#
loop_
_entity.id
_entity.type
_entity.pdbx_description
1 polymer ?
#
loop_
_entity_poly.entity_id
_entity_poly.type
_entity_poly.pdbx_seq_one_letter_code
_entity_poly.pdbx_strand_id
1 'polypeptide(L)'
;MATRNRRLGTIVGTCAAAVALTSASAGVASAVPDPVSVTTTAFQLPFTGVIGDPFPFATVSLAASTGASPGPGVARLSATSMCPAFTPGANCTTYTSATVVRWLNLSTGAAGTVTVPSGSFGVPGKDPVVDVPTGSGHVTATVLGESSATIVPGLGYFFVP
;
A
#
# COMPACT_ATOMS: atom_id res chain seq x y z
N MET A 1 -56.50 -55.04 46.36
CA MET A 1 -57.44 -55.16 45.23
C MET A 1 -56.69 -54.66 43.99
N ALA A 2 -56.73 -55.45 42.91
CA ALA A 2 -55.76 -55.45 41.83
C ALA A 2 -56.05 -54.44 40.70
N THR A 3 -54.99 -54.00 40.00
CA THR A 3 -55.09 -53.65 38.58
C THR A 3 -53.72 -53.83 37.91
N ARG A 4 -53.56 -54.91 37.12
CA ARG A 4 -52.42 -55.12 36.22
C ARG A 4 -52.77 -56.09 35.09
N ASN A 5 -52.18 -55.80 33.92
CA ASN A 5 -52.02 -56.62 32.70
C ASN A 5 -53.27 -56.68 31.79
N ARG A 6 -53.20 -56.64 30.45
CA ARG A 6 -52.21 -57.22 29.51
C ARG A 6 -52.05 -56.42 28.20
N ARG A 7 -50.96 -56.75 27.52
CA ARG A 7 -50.37 -56.29 26.25
C ARG A 7 -51.21 -56.61 25.01
N LEU A 8 -51.17 -55.69 24.04
CA LEU A 8 -51.36 -55.86 22.58
C LEU A 8 -50.53 -54.71 21.95
N GLY A 9 -49.55 -54.84 21.05
CA GLY A 9 -49.15 -55.95 20.19
C GLY A 9 -49.52 -55.65 18.73
N THR A 10 -48.78 -54.79 18.03
CA THR A 10 -48.85 -54.71 16.55
C THR A 10 -47.52 -54.26 15.92
N ILE A 11 -46.69 -55.26 15.62
CA ILE A 11 -45.96 -55.51 14.37
C ILE A 11 -45.36 -54.27 13.65
N VAL A 12 -44.07 -54.03 13.88
CA VAL A 12 -43.17 -53.32 12.95
C VAL A 12 -42.57 -54.36 12.01
N GLY A 13 -43.01 -54.35 10.75
CA GLY A 13 -42.50 -55.18 9.65
C GLY A 13 -41.60 -54.37 8.71
N THR A 14 -40.39 -54.86 8.54
CA THR A 14 -39.20 -54.36 7.83
C THR A 14 -39.30 -54.29 6.30
N CYS A 15 -38.49 -53.41 5.68
CA CYS A 15 -37.53 -53.67 4.57
C CYS A 15 -36.88 -52.34 4.12
N ALA A 16 -35.70 -51.98 4.63
CA ALA A 16 -34.37 -52.27 4.08
C ALA A 16 -33.98 -51.44 2.83
N ALA A 17 -33.20 -50.37 3.03
CA ALA A 17 -32.29 -49.83 2.02
C ALA A 17 -31.02 -49.31 2.74
N ALA A 18 -29.87 -49.68 2.20
CA ALA A 18 -28.56 -49.71 2.86
C ALA A 18 -28.03 -48.35 3.32
N VAL A 19 -27.45 -48.32 4.52
CA VAL A 19 -26.55 -47.26 4.97
C VAL A 19 -25.16 -47.58 4.41
N ALA A 20 -24.75 -46.86 3.37
CA ALA A 20 -23.34 -46.72 3.05
C ALA A 20 -22.80 -45.54 3.89
N LEU A 21 -21.99 -45.85 4.91
CA LEU A 21 -21.19 -44.84 5.60
C LEU A 21 -20.11 -44.34 4.62
N THR A 22 -20.35 -43.19 3.99
CA THR A 22 -19.26 -42.38 3.44
C THR A 22 -18.75 -41.48 4.56
N SER A 23 -17.66 -41.89 5.19
CA SER A 23 -16.82 -41.01 6.00
C SER A 23 -16.20 -39.95 5.08
N ALA A 24 -16.91 -38.85 4.85
CA ALA A 24 -16.30 -37.65 4.32
C ALA A 24 -15.41 -37.06 5.44
N SER A 25 -14.13 -37.35 5.39
CA SER A 25 -13.12 -36.58 6.11
C SER A 25 -13.27 -35.13 5.68
N ALA A 26 -13.84 -34.30 6.56
CA ALA A 26 -13.74 -32.86 6.44
C ALA A 26 -12.26 -32.51 6.62
N GLY A 27 -11.52 -32.52 5.51
CA GLY A 27 -10.21 -31.93 5.47
C GLY A 27 -10.37 -30.49 5.95
N VAL A 28 -9.61 -30.11 6.98
CA VAL A 28 -9.38 -28.71 7.29
C VAL A 28 -8.81 -28.08 6.04
N ALA A 29 -9.68 -27.45 5.25
CA ALA A 29 -9.27 -26.50 4.25
C ALA A 29 -8.57 -25.40 5.05
N SER A 30 -7.24 -25.47 5.08
CA SER A 30 -6.41 -24.31 5.39
C SER A 30 -6.91 -23.24 4.43
N ALA A 31 -7.71 -22.30 4.94
CA ALA A 31 -8.05 -21.10 4.21
C ALA A 31 -6.71 -20.47 3.86
N VAL A 32 -6.33 -20.61 2.58
CA VAL A 32 -5.32 -19.75 1.99
C VAL A 32 -5.79 -18.35 2.35
N PRO A 33 -5.03 -17.56 3.12
CA PRO A 33 -5.42 -16.18 3.36
C PRO A 33 -5.70 -15.58 1.99
N ASP A 34 -6.92 -15.10 1.78
CA ASP A 34 -7.23 -14.34 0.57
C ASP A 34 -6.06 -13.37 0.37
N PRO A 35 -5.47 -13.28 -0.83
CA PRO A 35 -4.46 -12.27 -1.07
C PRO A 35 -5.14 -10.96 -0.71
N VAL A 36 -4.75 -10.37 0.42
CA VAL A 36 -5.24 -9.08 0.88
C VAL A 36 -5.04 -8.19 -0.32
N SER A 37 -6.14 -7.80 -0.98
CA SER A 37 -6.08 -6.98 -2.19
C SER A 37 -5.30 -5.74 -1.81
N VAL A 38 -4.02 -5.71 -2.21
CA VAL A 38 -3.10 -4.63 -1.88
C VAL A 38 -3.54 -3.48 -2.76
N THR A 39 -4.51 -2.70 -2.30
CA THR A 39 -4.88 -1.46 -2.98
C THR A 39 -3.72 -0.49 -2.76
N THR A 40 -2.76 -0.55 -3.68
CA THR A 40 -1.68 0.43 -3.74
C THR A 40 -2.17 1.59 -4.57
N THR A 41 -2.47 2.73 -3.95
CA THR A 41 -2.77 3.93 -4.72
C THR A 41 -1.48 4.73 -4.93
N ALA A 42 -1.00 4.74 -6.18
CA ALA A 42 0.21 5.45 -6.56
C ALA A 42 -0.12 6.88 -7.01
N PHE A 43 0.69 7.85 -6.56
CA PHE A 43 0.57 9.25 -6.96
C PHE A 43 1.95 9.82 -7.28
N GLN A 44 2.01 10.80 -8.18
CA GLN A 44 3.26 11.49 -8.54
C GLN A 44 3.23 12.94 -8.05
N LEU A 45 4.31 13.37 -7.41
CA LEU A 45 4.56 14.74 -6.99
C LEU A 45 5.72 15.32 -7.80
N PRO A 46 5.47 15.97 -8.95
CA PRO A 46 6.52 16.59 -9.74
C PRO A 46 6.97 17.90 -9.10
N PHE A 47 8.27 18.16 -9.07
CA PHE A 47 8.86 19.45 -8.69
C PHE A 47 10.02 19.80 -9.61
N THR A 48 10.38 21.08 -9.69
CA THR A 48 11.50 21.56 -10.50
C THR A 48 12.49 22.32 -9.62
N GLY A 49 13.78 21.97 -9.71
CA GLY A 49 14.83 22.63 -8.93
C GLY A 49 16.15 22.76 -9.68
N VAL A 50 17.06 23.54 -9.10
CA VAL A 50 18.47 23.66 -9.52
C VAL A 50 19.27 22.52 -8.91
N ILE A 51 19.77 21.59 -9.73
CA ILE A 51 20.37 20.34 -9.21
C ILE A 51 21.84 20.17 -9.62
N GLY A 52 22.36 21.07 -10.46
CA GLY A 52 23.75 21.04 -10.91
C GLY A 52 23.97 20.13 -12.12
N ASP A 53 25.19 19.70 -12.38
CA ASP A 53 25.49 18.86 -13.54
C ASP A 53 24.79 17.48 -13.44
N PRO A 54 24.34 16.89 -14.57
CA PRO A 54 24.52 17.35 -15.96
C PRO A 54 23.44 18.35 -16.44
N PHE A 55 22.44 18.68 -15.60
CA PHE A 55 21.34 19.56 -15.98
C PHE A 55 21.10 20.62 -14.91
N PRO A 56 21.40 21.90 -15.17
CA PRO A 56 21.27 22.95 -14.16
C PRO A 56 19.85 23.07 -13.62
N PHE A 57 18.83 22.67 -14.40
CA PHE A 57 17.44 22.58 -13.99
C PHE A 57 16.86 21.22 -14.37
N ALA A 58 16.26 20.53 -13.40
CA ALA A 58 15.62 19.24 -13.63
C ALA A 58 14.27 19.15 -12.94
N THR A 59 13.36 18.43 -13.60
CA THR A 59 12.08 18.00 -13.03
C THR A 59 12.28 16.62 -12.41
N VAL A 60 11.81 16.49 -11.19
CA VAL A 60 11.88 15.27 -10.41
C VAL A 60 10.47 14.93 -9.96
N SER A 61 10.12 13.64 -10.01
CA SER A 61 8.85 13.16 -9.47
C SER A 61 9.10 12.28 -8.25
N LEU A 62 8.32 12.45 -7.20
CA LEU A 62 8.21 11.46 -6.13
C LEU A 62 6.97 10.62 -6.36
N ALA A 63 7.11 9.30 -6.25
CA ALA A 63 5.99 8.40 -6.16
C ALA A 63 5.59 8.25 -4.68
N ALA A 64 4.31 8.38 -4.39
CA ALA A 64 3.73 8.04 -3.10
C ALA A 64 2.84 6.81 -3.26
N SER A 65 2.98 5.82 -2.39
CA SER A 65 2.12 4.65 -2.33
C SER A 65 1.54 4.44 -0.93
N THR A 66 0.26 4.06 -0.88
CA THR A 66 -0.50 3.81 0.36
C THR A 66 -1.21 2.46 0.24
N GLY A 67 -1.59 1.82 1.35
CA GLY A 67 -2.30 0.53 1.33
C GLY A 67 -1.69 -0.53 2.27
N ALA A 68 -1.88 -1.81 1.94
CA ALA A 68 -1.47 -2.92 2.81
C ALA A 68 0.05 -3.04 3.03
N SER A 69 0.86 -2.46 2.14
CA SER A 69 2.31 -2.26 2.32
C SER A 69 2.62 -0.83 1.91
N PRO A 70 3.09 0.03 2.83
CA PRO A 70 3.74 -0.25 4.11
C PRO A 70 2.83 -0.58 5.30
N GLY A 71 1.51 -0.42 5.18
CA GLY A 71 0.53 -0.69 6.24
C GLY A 71 -0.47 0.46 6.43
N PRO A 72 -1.52 0.25 7.24
CA PRO A 72 -2.56 1.26 7.46
C PRO A 72 -1.97 2.52 8.10
N GLY A 73 -2.44 3.70 7.65
CA GLY A 73 -1.97 4.98 8.16
C GLY A 73 -0.52 5.35 7.80
N VAL A 74 0.13 4.60 6.91
CA VAL A 74 1.51 4.86 6.47
C VAL A 74 1.55 5.11 4.96
N ALA A 75 2.22 6.19 4.57
CA ALA A 75 2.52 6.52 3.18
C ALA A 75 3.99 6.21 2.88
N ARG A 76 4.25 5.40 1.87
CA ARG A 76 5.59 5.12 1.36
C ARG A 76 5.91 6.11 0.26
N LEU A 77 6.97 6.90 0.45
CA LEU A 77 7.46 7.84 -0.54
C LEU A 77 8.71 7.26 -1.19
N SER A 78 8.79 7.33 -2.52
CA SER A 78 9.97 6.93 -3.28
C SER A 78 10.32 7.97 -4.33
N ALA A 79 11.59 8.35 -4.41
CA ALA A 79 12.04 9.26 -5.46
C ALA A 79 12.12 8.50 -6.79
N THR A 80 11.69 9.15 -7.87
CA THR A 80 11.78 8.60 -9.24
C THR A 80 12.85 9.34 -10.04
N SER A 81 12.93 9.11 -11.35
CA SER A 81 13.97 9.68 -12.21
C SER A 81 13.97 11.21 -12.24
N MET A 82 15.14 11.78 -12.56
CA MET A 82 15.34 13.21 -12.78
C MET A 82 15.48 13.47 -14.27
N CYS A 83 14.67 14.37 -14.82
CA CYS A 83 14.66 14.69 -16.24
C CYS A 83 15.00 16.17 -16.47
N PRO A 84 15.68 16.55 -17.56
CA PRO A 84 15.91 17.96 -17.88
C PRO A 84 14.60 18.72 -18.00
N ALA A 85 14.47 19.85 -17.29
CA ALA A 85 13.21 20.60 -17.27
C ALA A 85 12.86 21.24 -18.63
N PHE A 86 13.88 21.57 -19.43
CA PHE A 86 13.73 22.36 -20.66
C PHE A 86 14.15 21.61 -21.94
N THR A 87 14.39 20.30 -21.85
CA THR A 87 14.77 19.48 -23.01
C THR A 87 13.83 18.30 -23.13
N PRO A 88 12.65 18.49 -23.78
CA PRO A 88 11.69 17.43 -23.99
C PRO A 88 12.34 16.23 -24.71
N GLY A 89 12.13 15.02 -24.19
CA GLY A 89 12.67 13.78 -24.77
C GLY A 89 14.14 13.48 -24.45
N ALA A 90 14.80 14.31 -23.63
CA ALA A 90 16.14 13.97 -23.13
C ALA A 90 16.09 12.76 -22.18
N ASN A 91 17.17 11.98 -22.17
CA ASN A 91 17.31 10.83 -21.28
C ASN A 91 17.29 11.28 -19.82
N CYS A 92 16.33 10.78 -19.06
CA CYS A 92 16.28 10.99 -17.62
C CYS A 92 17.39 10.18 -16.94
N THR A 93 17.93 10.74 -15.86
CA THR A 93 18.95 10.09 -15.04
C THR A 93 18.31 9.40 -13.83
N THR A 94 18.88 8.27 -13.44
CA THR A 94 18.44 7.46 -12.28
C THR A 94 19.06 7.98 -10.97
N TYR A 95 18.69 9.21 -10.64
CA TYR A 95 18.67 9.91 -9.33
C TYR A 95 19.97 10.10 -8.51
N THR A 96 20.22 11.32 -7.95
CA THR A 96 21.39 11.64 -7.09
C THR A 96 21.20 12.76 -6.03
N SER A 97 19.99 13.13 -5.58
CA SER A 97 19.84 14.22 -4.56
C SER A 97 18.75 13.94 -3.52
N ALA A 98 18.94 14.26 -2.24
CA ALA A 98 17.83 14.06 -1.29
C ALA A 98 16.72 15.11 -1.48
N THR A 99 15.50 14.77 -1.05
CA THR A 99 14.32 15.63 -1.16
C THR A 99 13.57 15.71 0.14
N VAL A 100 13.16 16.91 0.51
CA VAL A 100 12.40 17.19 1.73
C VAL A 100 10.91 17.27 1.38
N VAL A 101 10.11 16.39 1.96
CA VAL A 101 8.66 16.37 1.78
C VAL A 101 8.01 16.89 3.06
N ARG A 102 7.21 17.95 2.94
CA ARG A 102 6.33 18.43 4.00
C ARG A 102 4.93 17.92 3.74
N TRP A 103 4.26 17.42 4.77
CA TRP A 103 2.93 16.84 4.63
C TRP A 103 1.98 17.33 5.71
N LEU A 104 0.69 17.32 5.39
CA LEU A 104 -0.42 17.66 6.28
C LEU A 104 -1.56 16.66 6.02
N ASN A 105 -1.97 15.96 7.07
CA ASN A 105 -3.20 15.20 7.10
C ASN A 105 -4.36 16.15 7.41
N LEU A 106 -5.18 16.41 6.40
CA LEU A 106 -6.33 17.31 6.45
C LEU A 106 -7.48 16.75 7.28
N SER A 107 -7.51 15.43 7.52
CA SER A 107 -8.53 14.77 8.33
C SER A 107 -8.24 14.85 9.83
N THR A 108 -6.96 14.88 10.22
CA THR A 108 -6.55 14.84 11.64
C THR A 108 -5.81 16.09 12.12
N GLY A 109 -5.35 16.93 11.20
CA GLY A 109 -4.48 18.08 11.49
C GLY A 109 -3.02 17.70 11.76
N ALA A 110 -2.66 16.41 11.72
CA ALA A 110 -1.28 15.97 11.87
C ALA A 110 -0.43 16.46 10.71
N ALA A 111 0.78 16.92 10.98
CA ALA A 111 1.70 17.41 9.97
C ALA A 111 3.12 16.98 10.29
N GLY A 112 3.97 16.97 9.27
CA GLY A 112 5.36 16.60 9.45
C GLY A 112 6.24 16.95 8.27
N THR A 113 7.52 16.69 8.45
CA THR A 113 8.54 16.81 7.40
C THR A 113 9.36 15.54 7.40
N VAL A 114 9.66 15.03 6.21
CA VAL A 114 10.50 13.84 6.01
C VAL A 114 11.49 14.10 4.89
N THR A 115 12.68 13.53 4.99
CA THR A 115 13.66 13.56 3.91
C THR A 115 13.69 12.20 3.23
N VAL A 116 13.38 12.16 1.93
CA VAL A 116 13.64 11.00 1.08
C VAL A 116 15.11 11.05 0.69
N PRO A 117 15.92 10.03 1.03
CA PRO A 117 17.36 10.07 0.82
C PRO A 117 17.71 10.09 -0.67
N SER A 118 18.90 10.57 -1.01
CA SER A 118 19.48 10.33 -2.33
C SER A 118 19.70 8.83 -2.54
N GLY A 119 19.41 8.32 -3.73
CA GLY A 119 19.62 6.93 -4.09
C GLY A 119 19.60 6.78 -5.60
N SER A 120 19.84 5.57 -6.10
CA SER A 120 19.79 5.28 -7.54
C SER A 120 18.65 4.33 -7.82
N PHE A 121 17.70 4.78 -8.64
CA PHE A 121 16.53 4.00 -8.98
C PHE A 121 16.92 2.76 -9.80
N GLY A 122 16.38 1.59 -9.45
CA GLY A 122 16.63 0.34 -10.18
C GLY A 122 17.93 -0.38 -9.79
N VAL A 123 18.65 0.11 -8.78
CA VAL A 123 19.76 -0.62 -8.17
C VAL A 123 19.23 -1.35 -6.92
N PRO A 124 19.25 -2.70 -6.88
CA PRO A 124 18.72 -3.46 -5.76
C PRO A 124 19.30 -3.01 -4.42
N GLY A 125 18.44 -2.66 -3.46
CA GLY A 125 18.85 -2.20 -2.12
C GLY A 125 19.32 -0.74 -2.04
N LYS A 126 19.18 0.03 -3.13
CA LYS A 126 19.49 1.47 -3.18
C LYS A 126 18.31 2.33 -3.59
N ASP A 127 17.10 1.75 -3.60
CA ASP A 127 15.88 2.51 -3.88
C ASP A 127 15.66 3.56 -2.78
N PRO A 128 15.55 4.85 -3.15
CA PRO A 128 15.36 5.92 -2.19
C PRO A 128 13.91 5.91 -1.69
N VAL A 129 13.63 5.10 -0.67
CA VAL A 129 12.29 4.87 -0.11
C VAL A 129 12.25 5.27 1.35
N VAL A 130 11.18 5.93 1.77
CA VAL A 130 10.89 6.23 3.18
C VAL A 130 9.42 5.99 3.49
N ASP A 131 9.17 5.35 4.63
CA ASP A 131 7.82 5.14 5.15
C ASP A 131 7.47 6.25 6.15
N VAL A 132 6.32 6.90 5.94
CA VAL A 132 5.89 8.07 6.68
C VAL A 132 4.57 7.76 7.40
N PRO A 133 4.54 7.78 8.74
CA PRO A 133 3.31 7.55 9.50
C PRO A 133 2.43 8.81 9.50
N THR A 134 1.74 9.05 8.39
CA THR A 134 0.86 10.23 8.20
C THR A 134 -0.48 10.10 8.94
N GLY A 135 -0.83 8.90 9.39
CA GLY A 135 -2.17 8.55 9.84
C GLY A 135 -3.12 8.33 8.66
N SER A 136 -4.27 7.70 8.93
CA SER A 136 -5.32 7.53 7.93
C SER A 136 -6.03 8.85 7.63
N GLY A 137 -6.59 8.97 6.43
CA GLY A 137 -7.30 10.15 5.96
C GLY A 137 -6.68 10.80 4.73
N HIS A 138 -7.09 12.03 4.47
CA HIS A 138 -6.68 12.80 3.31
C HIS A 138 -5.39 13.56 3.61
N VAL A 139 -4.33 13.26 2.86
CA VAL A 139 -3.00 13.84 3.04
C VAL A 139 -2.67 14.71 1.84
N THR A 140 -2.22 15.93 2.11
CA THR A 140 -1.52 16.74 1.12
C THR A 140 -0.03 16.74 1.43
N ALA A 141 0.79 16.69 0.39
CA ALA A 141 2.23 16.73 0.50
C ALA A 141 2.79 17.77 -0.47
N THR A 142 3.77 18.54 -0.02
CA THR A 142 4.58 19.39 -0.87
C THR A 142 6.03 18.95 -0.83
N VAL A 143 6.66 18.95 -2.00
CA VAL A 143 8.05 18.57 -2.15
C VAL A 143 8.89 19.83 -2.29
N LEU A 144 9.89 19.90 -1.41
CA LEU A 144 10.98 20.84 -1.42
C LEU A 144 12.26 20.04 -1.73
N GLY A 145 13.15 20.59 -2.53
CA GLY A 145 14.51 20.06 -2.65
C GLY A 145 15.23 20.22 -1.32
N GLU A 146 16.20 19.34 -1.03
CA GLU A 146 17.05 19.48 0.17
C GLU A 146 17.94 20.73 0.12
N SER A 147 18.33 21.14 -1.09
CA SER A 147 18.94 22.43 -1.36
C SER A 147 17.87 23.51 -1.55
N SER A 148 18.13 24.75 -1.14
CA SER A 148 17.31 25.96 -1.36
C SER A 148 17.12 26.35 -2.84
N ALA A 149 17.29 25.37 -3.73
CA ALA A 149 17.33 25.43 -5.17
C ALA A 149 15.99 25.09 -5.85
N THR A 150 14.93 24.76 -5.10
CA THR A 150 13.61 24.50 -5.71
C THR A 150 13.00 25.77 -6.26
N ILE A 151 12.61 25.72 -7.53
CA ILE A 151 11.98 26.82 -8.26
C ILE A 151 10.47 26.65 -8.23
N VAL A 152 10.02 25.42 -8.47
CA VAL A 152 8.60 25.06 -8.47
C VAL A 152 8.43 23.91 -7.47
N PRO A 153 7.85 24.16 -6.29
CA PRO A 153 7.56 23.10 -5.35
C PRO A 153 6.51 22.17 -5.95
N GLY A 154 6.69 20.87 -5.71
CA GLY A 154 5.66 19.90 -6.07
C GLY A 154 4.54 19.93 -5.04
N LEU A 155 3.31 19.71 -5.48
CA LEU A 155 2.15 19.55 -4.61
C LEU A 155 1.37 18.32 -5.07
N GLY A 156 0.91 17.54 -4.11
CA GLY A 156 0.09 16.37 -4.35
C GLY A 156 -0.88 16.14 -3.21
N TYR A 157 -1.89 15.34 -3.52
CA TYR A 157 -2.95 14.96 -2.60
C TYR A 157 -3.27 13.49 -2.81
N PHE A 158 -3.42 12.77 -1.71
CA PHE A 158 -3.73 11.35 -1.72
C PHE A 158 -4.50 10.95 -0.46
N PHE A 159 -5.15 9.79 -0.53
CA PHE A 159 -5.82 9.19 0.62
C PHE A 159 -4.96 8.04 1.18
N VAL A 160 -4.86 8.00 2.50
CA VAL A 160 -4.22 6.92 3.25
C VAL A 160 -5.32 6.13 3.95
N PRO A 161 -5.53 4.85 3.60
CA PRO A 161 -6.52 4.01 4.25
C PRO A 161 -6.17 3.72 5.72
#